data_AF-A0A3N5KF50-F1
#
_entry.id   AF-A0A3N5KF50-F1
#
_cell.length_a   1.000
_cell.length_b   1.000
_cell.length_c   1.000
_cell.angle_alpha   90.00
_cell.angle_beta   90.00
_cell.angle_gamma   90.00
#
_symmetry.space_group_name_H-M   'P 1'
#
loop_
_entity.id
_entity.type
_entity.pdbx_description
1 polymer ?
#
loop_
_entity_poly.entity_id
_entity_poly.type
_entity_poly.pdbx_seq_one_letter_code
_entity_poly.pdbx_strand_id
1 'polypeptide(L)'
;MRRMVWLCCLMLAGPLAGCASLPPPSDDANDRIDDYLAQREYRKAMTVLAELSPSSSPATENLQEIQARIGAHIAGFETRVVSEADSAMAANEWGVAFDLYRDALSRLPDSQRLQQGQQRLLQRHAEHLEKLDLERLVAKGEWTLKDLEISKLAAAHNAHGWLGQYSVHRKIAAADQIALELAERGKRSLEQKDYTAAERVLPLAMDLSNASEIKALNARLQEMRTQEELRILNEQRRVAEAQAIEERARAERQDKKQRATIRSQEQKKTQRLMAEFKKACREKNFVQAQKLMVRLEKQQVDDPEFERLREQLAGDIARHVKQLIRIGVIHYSQQEYDEAVSVWKQAKVLDPGNEQLSARIKRATRVTEKLQNLRTKNGNPQ
;
A
#
# COMPACT_ATOMS: atom_id res chain seq x y z
N MET A 1 2.44 11.08 74.91
CA MET A 1 1.55 10.06 75.51
C MET A 1 1.54 8.82 74.63
N ARG A 2 1.66 7.62 75.23
CA ARG A 2 0.97 6.34 74.92
C ARG A 2 0.49 6.13 73.46
N ARG A 3 0.82 5.09 72.68
CA ARG A 3 1.31 3.69 72.88
C ARG A 3 2.19 3.31 71.66
N MET A 4 3.20 2.43 71.63
CA MET A 4 3.89 1.54 72.59
C MET A 4 3.17 0.27 73.11
N VAL A 5 3.85 -0.89 72.97
CA VAL A 5 3.52 -2.26 73.46
C VAL A 5 2.34 -2.96 72.75
N TRP A 6 2.64 -3.84 71.77
CA TRP A 6 2.36 -5.31 71.82
C TRP A 6 2.93 -6.05 70.59
N LEU A 7 3.08 -7.38 70.69
CA LEU A 7 3.65 -8.35 69.72
C LEU A 7 5.15 -8.63 69.81
N CYS A 8 5.54 -9.08 71.00
CA CYS A 8 6.66 -10.01 71.17
C CYS A 8 6.12 -11.46 71.12
N CYS A 9 6.99 -12.44 70.84
CA CYS A 9 6.73 -13.89 70.87
C CYS A 9 5.71 -14.44 69.85
N LEU A 10 6.18 -14.85 68.67
CA LEU A 10 6.25 -16.27 68.26
C LEU A 10 6.70 -16.36 66.79
N MET A 11 7.90 -16.89 66.54
CA MET A 11 8.29 -17.64 65.34
C MET A 11 9.69 -18.22 65.57
N LEU A 12 9.69 -19.42 66.16
CA LEU A 12 10.44 -20.58 65.67
C LEU A 12 11.91 -20.37 65.25
N ALA A 13 12.80 -20.68 66.19
CA ALA A 13 14.17 -21.07 65.87
C ALA A 13 14.17 -22.38 65.05
N GLY A 14 14.37 -22.27 63.74
CA GLY A 14 14.71 -23.40 62.87
C GLY A 14 16.21 -23.71 62.99
N PRO A 15 16.63 -24.99 62.97
CA PRO A 15 18.03 -25.36 63.19
C PRO A 15 18.93 -24.90 62.04
N LEU A 16 20.04 -24.26 62.41
CA LEU A 16 21.19 -24.01 61.53
C LEU A 16 21.87 -25.34 61.20
N ALA A 17 21.31 -26.09 60.25
CA ALA A 17 21.87 -27.30 59.68
C ALA A 17 21.95 -27.20 58.13
N GLY A 18 22.20 -25.99 57.63
CA GLY A 18 22.69 -25.79 56.28
C GLY A 18 24.19 -26.08 56.26
N CYS A 19 24.57 -27.35 56.09
CA CYS A 19 25.93 -27.66 55.64
C CYS A 19 26.10 -27.00 54.27
N ALA A 20 26.80 -25.86 54.25
CA ALA A 20 27.29 -25.30 53.00
C ALA A 20 28.29 -26.31 52.44
N SER A 21 27.80 -27.18 51.56
CA SER A 21 28.64 -27.91 50.63
C SER A 21 29.28 -26.87 49.73
N LEU A 22 30.40 -26.31 50.17
CA LEU A 22 31.41 -25.80 49.26
C LEU A 22 31.66 -26.95 48.29
N PRO A 23 31.28 -26.82 47.00
CA PRO A 23 31.68 -27.84 46.04
C PRO A 23 33.21 -27.94 46.11
N PRO A 24 33.78 -29.15 46.00
CA PRO A 24 35.23 -29.24 45.79
C PRO A 24 35.54 -28.34 44.59
N PRO A 25 36.57 -27.49 44.65
CA PRO A 25 36.90 -26.64 43.51
C PRO A 25 37.15 -27.56 42.32
N SER A 26 36.24 -27.55 41.34
CA SER A 26 36.50 -28.23 40.09
C SER A 26 37.64 -27.49 39.42
N ASP A 27 38.71 -28.21 39.13
CA ASP A 27 39.86 -27.69 38.39
C ASP A 27 39.50 -27.36 36.93
N ASP A 28 38.28 -27.69 36.48
CA ASP A 28 37.74 -27.25 35.19
C ASP A 28 37.25 -25.79 35.26
N ALA A 29 37.85 -24.94 34.44
CA ALA A 29 37.46 -23.55 34.30
C ALA A 29 36.04 -23.36 33.71
N ASN A 30 35.49 -24.36 33.01
CA ASN A 30 34.13 -24.32 32.46
C ASN A 30 33.06 -24.25 33.55
N ASP A 31 33.13 -25.11 34.56
CA ASP A 31 32.21 -25.11 35.70
C ASP A 31 32.22 -23.76 36.43
N ARG A 32 33.42 -23.23 36.65
CA ARG A 32 33.62 -21.91 37.29
C ARG A 32 33.01 -20.78 36.47
N ILE A 33 33.11 -20.84 35.13
CA ILE A 33 32.45 -19.89 34.24
C ILE A 33 30.93 -20.01 34.35
N ASP A 34 30.38 -21.23 34.38
CA ASP A 34 28.93 -21.44 34.46
C ASP A 34 28.34 -21.02 35.81
N ASP A 35 29.06 -21.24 36.92
CA ASP A 35 28.73 -20.67 38.23
C ASP A 35 28.68 -19.14 38.20
N TYR A 36 29.68 -18.48 37.60
CA TYR A 36 29.67 -17.02 37.45
C TYR A 36 28.55 -16.52 36.52
N LEU A 37 28.22 -17.25 35.45
CA LEU A 37 27.10 -16.92 34.57
C LEU A 37 25.74 -17.07 35.29
N ALA A 38 25.57 -18.10 36.12
CA ALA A 38 24.38 -18.30 36.94
C ALA A 38 24.22 -17.19 37.98
N GLN A 39 25.32 -16.76 38.61
CA GLN A 39 25.36 -15.67 39.60
C GLN A 39 25.31 -14.26 38.97
N ARG A 40 25.34 -14.15 37.63
CA ARG A 40 25.42 -12.89 36.86
C ARG A 40 26.70 -12.09 37.12
N GLU A 41 27.78 -12.76 37.49
CA GLU A 41 29.10 -12.18 37.75
C GLU A 41 29.96 -12.12 36.48
N TYR A 42 29.40 -11.55 35.40
CA TYR A 42 29.97 -11.59 34.05
C TYR A 42 31.42 -11.11 33.96
N ARG A 43 31.82 -10.13 34.77
CA ARG A 43 33.23 -9.69 34.83
C ARG A 43 34.17 -10.82 35.24
N LYS A 44 33.81 -11.64 36.25
CA LYS A 44 34.65 -12.76 36.69
C LYS A 44 34.73 -13.86 35.63
N ALA A 45 33.61 -14.16 34.95
CA ALA A 45 33.59 -15.08 33.81
C ALA A 45 34.52 -14.62 32.68
N MET A 46 34.50 -13.32 32.34
CA MET A 46 35.42 -12.74 31.35
C MET A 46 36.89 -12.75 31.81
N THR A 47 37.17 -12.53 33.09
CA THR A 47 38.54 -12.64 33.64
C THR A 47 39.09 -14.06 33.50
N VAL A 48 38.32 -15.09 33.87
CA VAL A 48 38.73 -16.49 33.69
C VAL A 48 38.97 -16.82 32.21
N LEU A 49 38.10 -16.37 31.29
CA LEU A 49 38.31 -16.55 29.85
C LEU A 49 39.61 -15.87 29.35
N ALA A 50 39.93 -14.68 29.88
CA ALA A 50 41.17 -13.97 29.54
C ALA A 50 42.42 -14.69 30.08
N GLU A 51 42.34 -15.32 31.27
CA GLU A 51 43.42 -16.13 31.86
C GLU A 51 43.69 -17.45 31.08
N LEU A 52 42.66 -18.01 30.43
CA LEU A 52 42.78 -19.18 29.56
C LEU A 52 43.37 -18.87 28.17
N SER A 53 43.28 -17.61 27.72
CA SER A 53 43.68 -17.22 26.36
C SER A 53 45.20 -17.27 26.05
N PRO A 54 46.13 -16.96 26.97
CA PRO A 54 47.57 -17.00 26.69
C PRO A 54 48.24 -18.36 26.97
N SER A 55 47.56 -19.34 27.57
CA SER A 55 48.15 -20.65 27.90
C SER A 55 47.97 -21.65 26.75
N SER A 56 49.04 -21.86 25.98
CA SER A 56 49.10 -22.71 24.79
C SER A 56 49.03 -24.22 25.12
N SER A 57 47.83 -24.70 25.43
CA SER A 57 47.50 -26.11 25.66
C SER A 57 46.43 -26.60 24.66
N PRO A 58 46.33 -27.90 24.31
CA PRO A 58 45.41 -28.39 23.27
C PRO A 58 43.91 -28.25 23.57
N ALA A 59 43.53 -27.75 24.75
CA ALA A 59 42.13 -27.49 25.13
C ALA A 59 41.52 -26.22 24.46
N THR A 60 42.18 -25.65 23.47
CA THR A 60 41.78 -24.42 22.77
C THR A 60 40.59 -24.59 21.81
N GLU A 61 40.21 -25.83 21.45
CA GLU A 61 39.09 -26.09 20.51
C GLU A 61 37.74 -25.53 20.99
N ASN A 62 37.51 -25.39 22.31
CA ASN A 62 36.23 -24.93 22.85
C ASN A 62 36.18 -23.43 23.23
N LEU A 63 37.27 -22.67 23.11
CA LEU A 63 37.31 -21.26 23.55
C LEU A 63 36.29 -20.36 22.83
N GLN A 64 36.06 -20.60 21.53
CA GLN A 64 35.06 -19.85 20.75
C GLN A 64 33.63 -20.15 21.22
N GLU A 65 33.33 -21.40 21.61
CA GLU A 65 32.03 -21.79 22.14
C GLU A 65 31.78 -21.16 23.52
N ILE A 66 32.78 -21.19 24.41
CA ILE A 66 32.73 -20.55 25.73
C ILE A 66 32.53 -19.02 25.58
N GLN A 67 33.26 -18.38 24.67
CA GLN A 67 33.11 -16.95 24.37
C GLN A 67 31.70 -16.64 23.83
N ALA A 68 31.18 -17.46 22.90
CA ALA A 68 29.83 -17.31 22.37
C ALA A 68 28.76 -17.51 23.46
N ARG A 69 28.94 -18.47 24.36
CA ARG A 69 28.06 -18.75 25.51
C ARG A 69 28.02 -17.57 26.47
N ILE A 70 29.18 -17.06 26.90
CA ILE A 70 29.28 -15.85 27.75
C ILE A 70 28.62 -14.66 27.05
N GLY A 71 28.91 -14.45 25.75
CA GLY A 71 28.31 -13.39 24.95
C GLY A 71 26.78 -13.46 24.86
N ALA A 72 26.22 -14.66 24.69
CA ALA A 72 24.78 -14.89 24.67
C ALA A 72 24.12 -14.58 26.02
N HIS A 73 24.75 -14.98 27.14
CA HIS A 73 24.27 -14.65 28.48
C HIS A 73 24.31 -13.15 28.77
N ILE A 74 25.38 -12.46 28.37
CA ILE A 74 25.48 -10.99 28.46
C ILE A 74 24.38 -10.33 27.62
N ALA A 75 24.25 -10.67 26.33
CA ALA A 75 23.24 -10.08 25.45
C ALA A 75 21.80 -10.33 25.94
N GLY A 76 21.53 -11.49 26.53
CA GLY A 76 20.25 -11.81 27.17
C GLY A 76 19.97 -10.97 28.43
N PHE A 77 20.99 -10.76 29.27
CA PHE A 77 20.90 -9.87 30.44
C PHE A 77 20.68 -8.41 30.04
N GLU A 78 21.47 -7.88 29.10
CA GLU A 78 21.31 -6.51 28.58
C GLU A 78 19.90 -6.29 28.00
N THR A 79 19.41 -7.24 27.20
CA THR A 79 18.06 -7.15 26.60
C THR A 79 16.97 -7.10 27.66
N ARG A 80 17.13 -7.90 28.73
CA ARG A 80 16.19 -7.91 29.86
C ARG A 80 16.21 -6.58 30.60
N VAL A 81 17.38 -6.08 30.99
CA VAL A 81 17.51 -4.80 31.71
C VAL A 81 16.91 -3.64 30.91
N VAL A 82 17.17 -3.57 29.60
CA VAL A 82 16.58 -2.57 28.72
C VAL A 82 15.05 -2.68 28.70
N SER A 83 14.51 -3.91 28.55
CA SER A 83 13.06 -4.15 28.51
C SER A 83 12.35 -3.87 29.83
N GLU A 84 12.97 -4.21 30.96
CA GLU A 84 12.44 -3.92 32.31
C GLU A 84 12.47 -2.41 32.58
N ALA A 85 13.54 -1.71 32.20
CA ALA A 85 13.64 -0.25 32.32
C ALA A 85 12.69 0.50 31.38
N ASP A 86 12.49 0.03 30.13
CA ASP A 86 11.46 0.58 29.23
C ASP A 86 10.04 0.37 29.79
N SER A 87 9.79 -0.76 30.46
CA SER A 87 8.50 -1.03 31.13
C SER A 87 8.29 -0.12 32.35
N ALA A 88 9.32 0.08 33.18
CA ALA A 88 9.27 1.01 34.30
C ALA A 88 9.07 2.47 33.84
N MET A 89 9.72 2.90 32.74
CA MET A 89 9.44 4.22 32.13
C MET A 89 7.98 4.36 31.70
N ALA A 90 7.39 3.33 31.07
CA ALA A 90 5.99 3.35 30.66
C ALA A 90 5.01 3.44 31.84
N ALA A 91 5.41 2.95 33.02
CA ALA A 91 4.67 3.08 34.29
C ALA A 91 4.90 4.43 35.01
N ASN A 92 5.74 5.33 34.46
CA ASN A 92 6.29 6.53 35.11
C ASN A 92 7.19 6.25 36.34
N GLU A 93 7.67 5.01 36.50
CA GLU A 93 8.59 4.59 37.57
C GLU A 93 10.06 4.88 37.21
N TRP A 94 10.35 6.14 36.86
CA TRP A 94 11.67 6.57 36.37
C TRP A 94 12.83 6.19 37.31
N GLY A 95 12.62 6.25 38.63
CA GLY A 95 13.61 5.82 39.62
C GLY A 95 13.99 4.33 39.49
N VAL A 96 13.01 3.46 39.26
CA VAL A 96 13.23 2.01 39.05
C VAL A 96 14.04 1.78 37.76
N ALA A 97 13.73 2.51 36.68
CA ALA A 97 14.49 2.44 35.44
C ALA A 97 15.97 2.86 35.64
N PHE A 98 16.24 3.94 36.40
CA PHE A 98 17.62 4.36 36.71
C PHE A 98 18.35 3.34 37.59
N ASP A 99 17.68 2.77 38.58
CA ASP A 99 18.23 1.76 39.49
C ASP A 99 18.60 0.47 38.74
N LEU A 100 17.77 0.03 37.78
CA LEU A 100 18.06 -1.12 36.90
C LEU A 100 19.33 -0.91 36.07
N TYR A 101 19.49 0.25 35.41
CA TYR A 101 20.73 0.54 34.68
C TYR A 101 21.94 0.68 35.60
N ARG A 102 21.78 1.24 36.80
CA ARG A 102 22.88 1.39 37.78
C ARG A 102 23.38 0.03 38.28
N ASP A 103 22.48 -0.88 38.66
CA ASP A 103 22.86 -2.26 39.04
C ASP A 103 23.52 -2.98 37.86
N ALA A 104 22.92 -2.93 36.67
CA ALA A 104 23.44 -3.61 35.49
C ALA A 104 24.85 -3.13 35.09
N LEU A 105 25.09 -1.80 35.08
CA LEU A 105 26.40 -1.23 34.79
C LEU A 105 27.43 -1.49 35.90
N SER A 106 27.02 -1.72 37.16
CA SER A 106 27.96 -2.15 38.21
C SER A 106 28.56 -3.53 37.91
N ARG A 107 27.77 -4.42 37.31
CA ARG A 107 28.15 -5.79 36.91
C ARG A 107 28.89 -5.81 35.56
N LEU A 108 28.43 -4.99 34.62
CA LEU A 108 28.94 -4.88 33.24
C LEU A 108 29.23 -3.41 32.88
N PRO A 109 30.31 -2.80 33.40
CA PRO A 109 30.59 -1.38 33.19
C PRO A 109 30.92 -1.05 31.72
N ASP A 110 31.54 -2.00 31.02
CA ASP A 110 32.02 -1.84 29.64
C ASP A 110 30.95 -2.16 28.58
N SER A 111 29.70 -2.48 29.02
CA SER A 111 28.58 -2.70 28.10
C SER A 111 28.17 -1.40 27.42
N GLN A 112 28.60 -1.22 26.17
CA GLN A 112 28.16 -0.10 25.33
C GLN A 112 26.64 -0.03 25.21
N ARG A 113 25.94 -1.18 25.17
CA ARG A 113 24.48 -1.23 25.05
C ARG A 113 23.79 -0.70 26.31
N LEU A 114 24.27 -1.04 27.50
CA LEU A 114 23.73 -0.52 28.75
C LEU A 114 24.07 0.96 28.93
N GLN A 115 25.28 1.40 28.57
CA GLN A 115 25.67 2.82 28.59
C GLN A 115 24.77 3.66 27.66
N GLN A 116 24.56 3.22 26.42
CA GLN A 116 23.64 3.86 25.46
C GLN A 116 22.17 3.79 25.91
N GLY A 117 21.78 2.73 26.61
CA GLY A 117 20.46 2.63 27.26
C GLY A 117 20.26 3.69 28.33
N GLN A 118 21.22 3.83 29.24
CA GLN A 118 21.21 4.84 30.30
C GLN A 118 21.22 6.27 29.75
N GLN A 119 22.02 6.55 28.71
CA GLN A 119 22.04 7.86 28.04
C GLN A 119 20.67 8.21 27.43
N ARG A 120 20.01 7.25 26.76
CA ARG A 120 18.65 7.44 26.22
C ARG A 120 17.60 7.61 27.31
N LEU A 121 17.73 6.91 28.45
CA LEU A 121 16.89 7.10 29.63
C LEU A 121 17.05 8.53 30.20
N LEU A 122 18.29 9.01 30.36
CA LEU A 122 18.57 10.38 30.81
C LEU A 122 17.92 11.42 29.89
N GLN A 123 18.06 11.26 28.57
CA GLN A 123 17.45 12.15 27.58
C GLN A 123 15.92 12.15 27.68
N ARG A 124 15.28 10.97 27.65
CA ARG A 124 13.81 10.84 27.76
C ARG A 124 13.27 11.41 29.08
N HIS A 125 14.01 11.24 30.18
CA HIS A 125 13.63 11.79 31.47
C HIS A 125 13.71 13.32 31.48
N ALA A 126 14.75 13.92 30.87
CA ALA A 126 14.84 15.37 30.70
C ALA A 126 13.68 15.92 29.84
N GLU A 127 13.37 15.26 28.72
CA GLU A 127 12.21 15.59 27.87
C GLU A 127 10.88 15.50 28.63
N HIS A 128 10.72 14.49 29.50
CA HIS A 128 9.54 14.34 30.36
C HIS A 128 9.43 15.44 31.42
N LEU A 129 10.53 15.82 32.08
CA LEU A 129 10.56 16.93 33.03
C LEU A 129 10.23 18.27 32.36
N GLU A 130 10.81 18.54 31.18
CA GLU A 130 10.52 19.73 30.37
C GLU A 130 9.03 19.82 29.97
N LYS A 131 8.39 18.68 29.72
CA LYS A 131 6.94 18.61 29.48
C LYS A 131 6.12 18.90 30.75
N LEU A 132 6.47 18.29 31.89
CA LEU A 132 5.78 18.54 33.16
C LEU A 132 5.90 20.00 33.61
N ASP A 133 7.08 20.62 33.42
CA ASP A 133 7.28 22.01 33.82
C ASP A 133 6.52 22.99 32.89
N LEU A 134 6.41 22.66 31.60
CA LEU A 134 5.51 23.35 30.66
C LEU A 134 4.04 23.22 31.10
N GLU A 135 3.57 22.03 31.47
CA GLU A 135 2.19 21.81 31.93
C GLU A 135 1.90 22.56 33.23
N ARG A 136 2.84 22.57 34.18
CA ARG A 136 2.78 23.37 35.41
C ARG A 136 2.69 24.87 35.10
N LEU A 137 3.47 25.36 34.15
CA LEU A 137 3.47 26.78 33.76
C LEU A 137 2.17 27.20 33.07
N VAL A 138 1.63 26.36 32.18
CA VAL A 138 0.32 26.58 31.54
C VAL A 138 -0.79 26.63 32.60
N ALA A 139 -0.88 25.64 33.50
CA ALA A 139 -1.89 25.62 34.56
C ALA A 139 -1.80 26.84 35.50
N LYS A 140 -0.57 27.30 35.82
CA LYS A 140 -0.31 28.53 36.57
C LYS A 140 -0.82 29.77 35.81
N GLY A 141 -0.62 29.83 34.50
CA GLY A 141 -1.13 30.88 33.63
C GLY A 141 -2.66 30.92 33.54
N GLU A 142 -3.30 29.78 33.26
CA GLU A 142 -4.76 29.63 33.19
C GLU A 142 -5.45 30.04 34.51
N TRP A 143 -4.91 29.58 35.65
CA TRP A 143 -5.40 29.97 36.96
C TRP A 143 -5.24 31.48 37.21
N THR A 144 -4.09 32.05 36.84
CA THR A 144 -3.81 33.50 37.02
C THR A 144 -4.74 34.35 36.15
N LEU A 145 -5.01 33.92 34.92
CA LEU A 145 -5.97 34.58 34.01
C LEU A 145 -7.36 34.58 34.64
N LYS A 146 -7.82 33.42 35.15
CA LYS A 146 -9.15 33.29 35.76
C LYS A 146 -9.31 34.11 37.03
N ASP A 147 -8.29 34.12 37.90
CA ASP A 147 -8.28 34.94 39.11
C ASP A 147 -8.29 36.44 38.78
N LEU A 148 -7.57 36.86 37.73
CA LEU A 148 -7.56 38.24 37.25
C LEU A 148 -8.93 38.68 36.69
N GLU A 149 -9.61 37.84 35.89
CA GLU A 149 -10.97 38.10 35.41
C GLU A 149 -11.95 38.33 36.57
N ILE A 150 -12.00 37.38 37.51
CA ILE A 150 -12.90 37.44 38.67
C ILE A 150 -12.63 38.70 39.50
N SER A 151 -11.35 39.05 39.67
CA SER A 151 -10.95 40.24 40.44
C SER A 151 -11.33 41.55 39.74
N LYS A 152 -11.19 41.63 38.41
CA LYS A 152 -11.65 42.79 37.61
C LYS A 152 -13.17 42.97 37.74
N LEU A 153 -13.94 41.89 37.65
CA LEU A 153 -15.40 41.92 37.85
C LEU A 153 -15.78 42.36 39.26
N ALA A 154 -15.16 41.80 40.30
CA ALA A 154 -15.42 42.17 41.69
C ALA A 154 -15.10 43.64 42.00
N ALA A 155 -14.02 44.17 41.41
CA ALA A 155 -13.65 45.58 41.54
C ALA A 155 -14.62 46.52 40.79
N ALA A 156 -15.14 46.10 39.63
CA ALA A 156 -16.14 46.88 38.89
C ALA A 156 -17.46 47.04 39.67
N HIS A 157 -17.90 46.00 40.38
CA HIS A 157 -19.08 46.09 41.25
C HIS A 157 -18.86 46.91 42.53
N ASN A 158 -17.63 47.00 43.04
CA ASN A 158 -17.27 47.77 44.24
C ASN A 158 -16.39 48.99 43.90
N ALA A 159 -16.79 49.76 42.87
CA ALA A 159 -15.98 50.79 42.22
C ALA A 159 -15.36 51.86 43.15
N HIS A 160 -15.97 52.12 44.31
CA HIS A 160 -15.51 53.12 45.29
C HIS A 160 -14.45 52.59 46.29
N GLY A 161 -14.10 51.30 46.23
CA GLY A 161 -13.10 50.69 47.11
C GLY A 161 -11.67 50.78 46.56
N TRP A 162 -10.87 51.74 47.03
CA TRP A 162 -9.43 51.87 46.71
C TRP A 162 -8.65 50.55 46.90
N LEU A 163 -8.94 49.81 47.98
CA LEU A 163 -8.36 48.48 48.24
C LEU A 163 -8.63 47.47 47.11
N GLY A 164 -9.81 47.52 46.50
CA GLY A 164 -10.18 46.70 45.35
C GLY A 164 -9.31 46.99 44.15
N GLN A 165 -9.19 48.27 43.77
CA GLN A 165 -8.32 48.70 42.67
C GLN A 165 -6.85 48.34 42.92
N TYR A 166 -6.34 48.53 44.13
CA TYR A 166 -4.98 48.14 44.51
C TYR A 166 -4.74 46.63 44.35
N SER A 167 -5.68 45.80 44.81
CA SER A 167 -5.60 44.34 44.66
C SER A 167 -5.56 43.89 43.20
N VAL A 168 -6.34 44.53 42.32
CA VAL A 168 -6.34 44.24 40.88
C VAL A 168 -5.00 44.62 40.25
N HIS A 169 -4.41 45.78 40.59
CA HIS A 169 -3.10 46.18 40.08
C HIS A 169 -2.00 45.17 40.46
N ARG A 170 -2.01 44.66 41.70
CA ARG A 170 -1.08 43.60 42.13
C ARG A 170 -1.27 42.32 41.32
N LYS A 171 -2.50 41.94 40.98
CA LYS A 171 -2.80 40.76 40.16
C LYS A 171 -2.42 40.95 38.69
N ILE A 172 -2.56 42.16 38.13
CA ILE A 172 -2.04 42.50 36.79
C ILE A 172 -0.52 42.32 36.75
N ALA A 173 0.21 42.92 37.71
CA ALA A 173 1.67 42.77 37.76
C ALA A 173 2.13 41.30 37.95
N ALA A 174 1.36 40.49 38.66
CA ALA A 174 1.60 39.05 38.74
C ALA A 174 1.32 38.33 37.41
N ALA A 175 0.22 38.66 36.72
CA ALA A 175 -0.11 38.13 35.40
C ALA A 175 0.96 38.48 34.34
N ASP A 176 1.49 39.71 34.36
CA ASP A 176 2.58 40.14 33.47
C ASP A 176 3.85 39.29 33.67
N GLN A 177 4.22 38.94 34.91
CA GLN A 177 5.35 38.05 35.19
C GLN A 177 5.13 36.65 34.58
N ILE A 178 3.92 36.08 34.69
CA ILE A 178 3.62 34.76 34.14
C ILE A 178 3.55 34.80 32.61
N ALA A 179 3.05 35.91 32.04
CA ALA A 179 3.05 36.14 30.61
C ALA A 179 4.47 36.18 30.05
N LEU A 180 5.43 36.79 30.75
CA LEU A 180 6.85 36.77 30.37
C LEU A 180 7.47 35.36 30.46
N GLU A 181 7.20 34.60 31.53
CA GLU A 181 7.62 33.19 31.65
C GLU A 181 7.10 32.34 30.47
N LEU A 182 5.81 32.47 30.14
CA LEU A 182 5.14 31.79 29.02
C LEU A 182 5.69 32.24 27.66
N ALA A 183 5.92 33.54 27.47
CA ALA A 183 6.42 34.10 26.22
C ALA A 183 7.86 33.65 25.91
N GLU A 184 8.76 33.63 26.91
CA GLU A 184 10.12 33.13 26.71
C GLU A 184 10.16 31.61 26.51
N ARG A 185 9.22 30.86 27.08
CA ARG A 185 9.02 29.44 26.74
C ARG A 185 8.56 29.28 25.29
N GLY A 186 7.55 30.04 24.87
CA GLY A 186 7.00 29.99 23.51
C GLY A 186 7.99 30.43 22.43
N LYS A 187 8.83 31.43 22.72
CA LYS A 187 9.95 31.85 21.88
C LYS A 187 10.96 30.72 21.65
N ARG A 188 11.41 30.05 22.72
CA ARG A 188 12.30 28.88 22.62
C ARG A 188 11.64 27.74 21.83
N SER A 189 10.34 27.49 22.02
CA SER A 189 9.59 26.51 21.24
C SER A 189 9.52 26.88 19.74
N LEU A 190 9.31 28.16 19.39
CA LEU A 190 9.38 28.63 18.00
C LEU A 190 10.78 28.45 17.38
N GLU A 191 11.85 28.75 18.13
CA GLU A 191 13.25 28.54 17.69
C GLU A 191 13.56 27.06 17.45
N GLN A 192 13.01 26.17 18.28
CA GLN A 192 13.12 24.71 18.15
C GLN A 192 12.14 24.09 17.14
N LYS A 193 11.23 24.89 16.55
CA LYS A 193 10.12 24.45 15.68
C LYS A 193 9.09 23.53 16.37
N ASP A 194 9.02 23.55 17.70
CA ASP A 194 7.93 22.96 18.46
C ASP A 194 6.73 23.91 18.46
N TYR A 195 6.00 23.91 17.34
CA TYR A 195 4.81 24.74 17.17
C TYR A 195 3.69 24.34 18.14
N THR A 196 3.64 23.08 18.60
CA THR A 196 2.63 22.60 19.55
C THR A 196 2.83 23.18 20.94
N ALA A 197 4.06 23.22 21.45
CA ALA A 197 4.33 23.92 22.71
C ALA A 197 4.13 25.44 22.58
N ALA A 198 4.55 26.04 21.46
CA ALA A 198 4.35 27.47 21.20
C ALA A 198 2.86 27.86 21.14
N GLU A 199 2.02 27.05 20.48
CA GLU A 199 0.56 27.26 20.39
C GLU A 199 -0.14 27.16 21.75
N ARG A 200 0.37 26.36 22.69
CA ARG A 200 -0.19 26.28 24.05
C ARG A 200 0.14 27.50 24.93
N VAL A 201 1.28 28.15 24.73
CA VAL A 201 1.77 29.20 25.67
C VAL A 201 1.64 30.63 25.15
N LEU A 202 1.82 30.88 23.84
CA LEU A 202 1.85 32.24 23.30
C LEU A 202 0.48 32.94 23.30
N PRO A 203 -0.65 32.26 23.02
CA PRO A 203 -1.98 32.85 23.21
C PRO A 203 -2.25 33.19 24.67
N LEU A 204 -1.97 32.25 25.59
CA LEU A 204 -2.17 32.45 27.04
C LEU A 204 -1.31 33.62 27.58
N ALA A 205 -0.08 33.78 27.11
CA ALA A 205 0.75 34.94 27.42
C ALA A 205 0.13 36.26 26.94
N MET A 206 -0.45 36.26 25.74
CA MET A 206 -1.11 37.43 25.14
C MET A 206 -2.42 37.80 25.87
N ASP A 207 -3.15 36.82 26.40
CA ASP A 207 -4.36 37.05 27.19
C ASP A 207 -4.04 37.59 28.60
N LEU A 208 -2.91 37.17 29.17
CA LEU A 208 -2.41 37.65 30.47
C LEU A 208 -1.80 39.05 30.41
N SER A 209 -1.10 39.42 29.32
CA SER A 209 -0.37 40.69 29.21
C SER A 209 -0.50 41.39 27.86
N ASN A 210 -0.53 42.72 27.91
CA ASN A 210 -0.66 43.58 26.74
C ASN A 210 0.66 43.95 26.05
N ALA A 211 1.81 43.42 26.52
CA ALA A 211 3.14 43.73 26.00
C ALA A 211 3.26 43.52 24.48
N SER A 212 3.88 44.49 23.80
CA SER A 212 4.07 44.48 22.34
C SER A 212 4.90 43.29 21.84
N GLU A 213 5.91 42.89 22.62
CA GLU A 213 6.78 41.75 22.31
C GLU A 213 6.00 40.42 22.30
N ILE A 214 5.10 40.21 23.25
CA ILE A 214 4.25 39.01 23.33
C ILE A 214 3.28 38.96 22.15
N LYS A 215 2.70 40.11 21.78
CA LYS A 215 1.86 40.25 20.57
C LYS A 215 2.64 39.94 19.30
N ALA A 216 3.88 40.40 19.19
CA ALA A 216 4.76 40.10 18.06
C ALA A 216 5.14 38.60 17.99
N LEU A 217 5.40 37.96 19.13
CA LEU A 217 5.65 36.51 19.19
C LEU A 217 4.43 35.69 18.76
N ASN A 218 3.22 36.03 19.20
CA ASN A 218 2.00 35.34 18.76
C ASN A 218 1.71 35.61 17.27
N ALA A 219 1.91 36.84 16.78
CA ALA A 219 1.79 37.14 15.35
C ALA A 219 2.75 36.29 14.49
N ARG A 220 4.00 36.13 14.93
CA ARG A 220 4.99 35.25 14.29
C ARG A 220 4.57 33.78 14.32
N LEU A 221 3.95 33.30 15.41
CA LEU A 221 3.35 31.96 15.44
C LEU A 221 2.27 31.79 14.37
N GLN A 222 1.34 32.74 14.23
CA GLN A 222 0.28 32.67 13.20
C GLN A 222 0.86 32.69 11.76
N GLU A 223 1.91 33.48 11.53
CA GLU A 223 2.62 33.46 10.25
C GLU A 223 3.23 32.08 9.96
N MET A 224 3.95 31.49 10.91
CA MET A 224 4.54 30.15 10.74
C MET A 224 3.47 29.06 10.50
N ARG A 225 2.30 29.15 11.16
CA ARG A 225 1.17 28.23 10.92
C ARG A 225 0.64 28.33 9.50
N THR A 226 0.33 29.55 9.04
CA THR A 226 -0.21 29.76 7.70
C THR A 226 0.77 29.37 6.60
N GLN A 227 2.08 29.55 6.82
CA GLN A 227 3.14 29.02 5.94
C GLN A 227 3.14 27.48 5.89
N GLU A 228 3.02 26.79 7.03
CA GLU A 228 2.99 25.32 7.08
C GLU A 228 1.71 24.73 6.48
N GLU A 229 0.54 25.32 6.76
CA GLU A 229 -0.74 24.96 6.14
C GLU A 229 -0.68 25.09 4.61
N LEU A 230 -0.10 26.18 4.10
CA LEU A 230 0.12 26.38 2.68
C LEU A 230 1.11 25.36 2.09
N ARG A 231 2.15 24.96 2.84
CA ARG A 231 3.09 23.91 2.44
C ARG A 231 2.38 22.56 2.30
N ILE A 232 1.57 22.18 3.28
CA ILE A 232 0.80 20.93 3.28
C ILE A 232 -0.18 20.92 2.10
N LEU A 233 -0.92 22.02 1.88
CA LEU A 233 -1.86 22.14 0.76
C LEU A 233 -1.17 22.02 -0.61
N ASN A 234 -0.02 22.67 -0.78
CA ASN A 234 0.77 22.57 -2.00
C ASN A 234 1.30 21.15 -2.24
N GLU A 235 1.74 20.44 -1.20
CA GLU A 235 2.20 19.05 -1.36
C GLU A 235 1.05 18.09 -1.68
N GLN A 236 -0.10 18.22 -1.03
CA GLN A 236 -1.31 17.47 -1.36
C GLN A 236 -1.71 17.69 -2.82
N ARG A 237 -1.65 18.93 -3.30
CA ARG A 237 -1.91 19.27 -4.70
C ARG A 237 -0.93 18.59 -5.65
N ARG A 238 0.38 18.60 -5.35
CA ARG A 238 1.40 17.93 -6.17
C ARG A 238 1.17 16.42 -6.26
N VAL A 239 0.79 15.78 -5.15
CA VAL A 239 0.45 14.35 -5.10
C VAL A 239 -0.80 14.06 -5.95
N ALA A 240 -1.85 14.87 -5.83
CA ALA A 240 -3.08 14.72 -6.62
C ALA A 240 -2.84 14.93 -8.13
N GLU A 241 -2.04 15.94 -8.51
CA GLU A 241 -1.65 16.18 -9.90
C GLU A 241 -0.83 14.99 -10.47
N ALA A 242 0.11 14.44 -9.69
CA ALA A 242 0.88 13.25 -10.09
C ALA A 242 0.00 12.00 -10.28
N GLN A 243 -0.95 11.75 -9.37
CA GLN A 243 -1.92 10.66 -9.47
C GLN A 243 -2.79 10.80 -10.73
N ALA A 244 -3.34 11.99 -10.99
CA ALA A 244 -4.15 12.25 -12.18
C ALA A 244 -3.38 12.06 -13.50
N ILE A 245 -2.08 12.37 -13.52
CA ILE A 245 -1.20 12.09 -14.67
C ILE A 245 -1.00 10.57 -14.83
N GLU A 246 -0.76 9.84 -13.73
CA GLU A 246 -0.57 8.38 -13.81
C GLU A 246 -1.84 7.66 -14.26
N GLU A 247 -3.01 8.05 -13.75
CA GLU A 247 -4.31 7.48 -14.17
C GLU A 247 -4.57 7.69 -15.65
N ARG A 248 -4.32 8.89 -16.18
CA ARG A 248 -4.42 9.18 -17.63
C ARG A 248 -3.46 8.29 -18.43
N ALA A 249 -2.21 8.17 -18.00
CA ALA A 249 -1.23 7.30 -18.66
C ALA A 249 -1.63 5.80 -18.60
N ARG A 250 -2.25 5.35 -17.51
CA ARG A 250 -2.79 3.98 -17.38
C ARG A 250 -3.98 3.77 -18.32
N ALA A 251 -4.92 4.73 -18.39
CA ALA A 251 -6.08 4.68 -19.30
C ALA A 251 -5.65 4.64 -20.78
N GLU A 252 -4.72 5.50 -21.20
CA GLU A 252 -4.16 5.48 -22.55
C GLU A 252 -3.48 4.13 -22.89
N ARG A 253 -2.73 3.55 -21.95
CA ARG A 253 -2.10 2.25 -22.13
C ARG A 253 -3.13 1.13 -22.28
N GLN A 254 -4.26 1.21 -21.60
CA GLN A 254 -5.36 0.25 -21.74
C GLN A 254 -6.08 0.40 -23.08
N ASP A 255 -6.45 1.62 -23.48
CA ASP A 255 -7.07 1.92 -24.78
C ASP A 255 -6.17 1.45 -25.95
N LYS A 256 -4.87 1.80 -25.92
CA LYS A 256 -3.88 1.33 -26.91
C LYS A 256 -3.81 -0.20 -26.99
N LYS A 257 -3.87 -0.92 -25.86
CA LYS A 257 -3.93 -2.40 -25.83
C LYS A 257 -5.24 -2.95 -26.38
N GLN A 258 -6.39 -2.34 -26.06
CA GLN A 258 -7.70 -2.76 -26.57
C GLN A 258 -7.78 -2.59 -28.09
N ARG A 259 -7.39 -1.42 -28.63
CA ARG A 259 -7.35 -1.15 -30.07
C ARG A 259 -6.43 -2.12 -30.81
N ALA A 260 -5.24 -2.41 -30.28
CA ALA A 260 -4.33 -3.39 -30.85
C ALA A 260 -4.94 -4.82 -30.87
N THR A 261 -5.67 -5.18 -29.82
CA THR A 261 -6.35 -6.48 -29.71
C THR A 261 -7.48 -6.60 -30.74
N ILE A 262 -8.34 -5.58 -30.87
CA ILE A 262 -9.43 -5.53 -31.86
C ILE A 262 -8.85 -5.65 -33.28
N ARG A 263 -7.86 -4.81 -33.62
CA ARG A 263 -7.21 -4.83 -34.94
C ARG A 263 -6.59 -6.20 -35.26
N SER A 264 -5.97 -6.87 -34.28
CA SER A 264 -5.41 -8.21 -34.46
C SER A 264 -6.50 -9.28 -34.69
N GLN A 265 -7.64 -9.18 -34.00
CA GLN A 265 -8.77 -10.08 -34.20
C GLN A 265 -9.41 -9.89 -35.58
N GLU A 266 -9.59 -8.66 -36.04
CA GLU A 266 -10.09 -8.32 -37.38
C GLU A 266 -9.16 -8.86 -38.47
N GLN A 267 -7.85 -8.62 -38.36
CA GLN A 267 -6.86 -9.16 -39.30
C GLN A 267 -6.91 -10.70 -39.36
N LYS A 268 -6.98 -11.38 -38.21
CA LYS A 268 -7.12 -12.86 -38.16
C LYS A 268 -8.43 -13.34 -38.80
N LYS A 269 -9.52 -12.60 -38.65
CA LYS A 269 -10.82 -12.91 -39.27
C LYS A 269 -10.75 -12.77 -40.80
N THR A 270 -10.16 -11.69 -41.30
CA THR A 270 -9.95 -11.46 -42.74
C THR A 270 -9.03 -12.52 -43.33
N GLN A 271 -7.92 -12.86 -42.67
CA GLN A 271 -7.01 -13.94 -43.10
C GLN A 271 -7.71 -15.30 -43.21
N ARG A 272 -8.61 -15.63 -42.26
CA ARG A 272 -9.41 -16.87 -42.32
C ARG A 272 -10.38 -16.87 -43.51
N LEU A 273 -11.13 -15.78 -43.70
CA LEU A 273 -12.05 -15.64 -44.85
C LEU A 273 -11.32 -15.72 -46.19
N MET A 274 -10.13 -15.11 -46.28
CA MET A 274 -9.25 -15.18 -47.45
C MET A 274 -8.73 -16.60 -47.70
N ALA A 275 -8.35 -17.34 -46.66
CA ALA A 275 -7.94 -18.75 -46.78
C ALA A 275 -9.09 -19.67 -47.21
N GLU A 276 -10.30 -19.46 -46.67
CA GLU A 276 -11.52 -20.16 -47.10
C GLU A 276 -11.88 -19.84 -48.55
N PHE A 277 -11.74 -18.58 -48.98
CA PHE A 277 -11.97 -18.15 -50.35
C PHE A 277 -11.01 -18.84 -51.33
N LYS A 278 -9.70 -18.80 -51.03
CA LYS A 278 -8.66 -19.53 -51.78
C LYS A 278 -8.91 -21.04 -51.85
N LYS A 279 -9.49 -21.63 -50.80
CA LYS A 279 -9.89 -23.05 -50.79
C LYS A 279 -11.07 -23.28 -51.74
N ALA A 280 -12.15 -22.50 -51.62
CA ALA A 280 -13.34 -22.64 -52.45
C ALA A 280 -13.07 -22.45 -53.95
N CYS A 281 -12.19 -21.51 -54.32
CA CYS A 281 -11.75 -21.34 -55.71
C CYS A 281 -10.97 -22.55 -56.24
N ARG A 282 -10.02 -23.10 -55.46
CA ARG A 282 -9.25 -24.31 -55.84
C ARG A 282 -10.13 -25.56 -55.98
N GLU A 283 -11.11 -25.71 -55.10
CA GLU A 283 -12.09 -26.82 -55.12
C GLU A 283 -13.20 -26.61 -56.17
N LYS A 284 -13.18 -25.50 -56.91
CA LYS A 284 -14.22 -25.10 -57.89
C LYS A 284 -15.63 -25.05 -57.29
N ASN A 285 -15.73 -24.80 -55.98
CA ASN A 285 -17.01 -24.60 -55.29
C ASN A 285 -17.48 -23.16 -55.50
N PHE A 286 -17.95 -22.88 -56.72
CA PHE A 286 -18.26 -21.54 -57.21
C PHE A 286 -19.31 -20.80 -56.38
N VAL A 287 -20.32 -21.50 -55.86
CA VAL A 287 -21.36 -20.92 -54.99
C VAL A 287 -20.78 -20.44 -53.66
N GLN A 288 -19.90 -21.23 -53.05
CA GLN A 288 -19.24 -20.85 -51.80
C GLN A 288 -18.20 -19.74 -52.03
N ALA A 289 -17.48 -19.80 -53.15
CA ALA A 289 -16.49 -18.79 -53.52
C ALA A 289 -17.14 -17.40 -53.71
N GLN A 290 -18.26 -17.30 -54.46
CA GLN A 290 -19.01 -16.03 -54.58
C GLN A 290 -19.51 -15.51 -53.21
N LYS A 291 -20.02 -16.39 -52.34
CA LYS A 291 -20.48 -15.99 -50.99
C LYS A 291 -19.35 -15.43 -50.12
N LEU A 292 -18.14 -15.96 -50.25
CA LEU A 292 -16.95 -15.49 -49.53
C LEU A 292 -16.38 -14.22 -50.14
N MET A 293 -16.36 -14.11 -51.48
CA MET A 293 -15.99 -12.90 -52.23
C MET A 293 -16.80 -11.68 -51.76
N VAL A 294 -18.13 -11.76 -51.76
CA VAL A 294 -19.02 -10.67 -51.32
C VAL A 294 -18.82 -10.32 -49.83
N ARG A 295 -18.36 -11.26 -49.00
CA ARG A 295 -18.00 -10.96 -47.60
C ARG A 295 -16.68 -10.20 -47.48
N LEU A 296 -15.68 -10.54 -48.30
CA LEU A 296 -14.40 -9.85 -48.35
C LEU A 296 -14.53 -8.44 -48.97
N GLU A 297 -15.33 -8.28 -50.02
CA GLU A 297 -15.67 -6.95 -50.60
C GLU A 297 -16.34 -6.03 -49.57
N LYS A 298 -17.29 -6.55 -48.79
CA LYS A 298 -17.93 -5.81 -47.68
C LYS A 298 -16.96 -5.44 -46.54
N GLN A 299 -15.80 -6.08 -46.47
CA GLN A 299 -14.74 -5.74 -45.52
C GLN A 299 -13.67 -4.80 -46.12
N GLN A 300 -13.84 -4.35 -47.38
CA GLN A 300 -12.89 -3.47 -48.08
C GLN A 300 -11.45 -4.00 -48.02
N VAL A 301 -11.28 -5.29 -48.33
CA VAL A 301 -9.98 -5.96 -48.30
C VAL A 301 -9.10 -5.49 -49.45
N ASP A 302 -8.21 -4.55 -49.16
CA ASP A 302 -7.15 -4.09 -50.05
C ASP A 302 -5.99 -5.12 -50.07
N ASP A 303 -6.17 -6.18 -50.85
CA ASP A 303 -5.19 -7.24 -51.07
C ASP A 303 -5.09 -7.54 -52.58
N PRO A 304 -3.93 -7.29 -53.23
CA PRO A 304 -3.76 -7.56 -54.67
C PRO A 304 -4.00 -9.03 -55.06
N GLU A 305 -3.82 -9.98 -54.15
CA GLU A 305 -4.14 -11.38 -54.39
C GLU A 305 -5.65 -11.63 -54.40
N PHE A 306 -6.42 -10.87 -53.61
CA PHE A 306 -7.89 -10.95 -53.60
C PHE A 306 -8.46 -10.53 -54.94
N GLU A 307 -8.03 -9.38 -55.45
CA GLU A 307 -8.47 -8.86 -56.76
C GLU A 307 -8.16 -9.85 -57.89
N ARG A 308 -6.95 -10.41 -57.94
CA ARG A 308 -6.57 -11.44 -58.93
C ARG A 308 -7.43 -12.70 -58.82
N LEU A 309 -7.73 -13.16 -57.60
CA LEU A 309 -8.59 -14.32 -57.38
C LEU A 309 -10.06 -14.05 -57.70
N ARG A 310 -10.54 -12.82 -57.51
CA ARG A 310 -11.89 -12.37 -57.90
C ARG A 310 -12.05 -12.43 -59.42
N GLU A 311 -11.10 -11.89 -60.17
CA GLU A 311 -11.10 -11.93 -61.64
C GLU A 311 -11.01 -13.36 -62.17
N GLN A 312 -10.11 -14.18 -61.61
CA GLN A 312 -10.00 -15.59 -61.97
C GLN A 312 -11.32 -16.35 -61.72
N LEU A 313 -11.94 -16.13 -60.56
CA LEU A 313 -13.23 -16.75 -60.22
C LEU A 313 -14.33 -16.34 -61.20
N ALA A 314 -14.43 -15.06 -61.55
CA ALA A 314 -15.39 -14.58 -62.53
C ALA A 314 -15.22 -15.27 -63.89
N GLY A 315 -13.97 -15.41 -64.36
CA GLY A 315 -13.65 -16.15 -65.59
C GLY A 315 -13.98 -17.65 -65.51
N ASP A 316 -13.68 -18.30 -64.38
CA ASP A 316 -14.00 -19.71 -64.16
C ASP A 316 -15.52 -19.97 -64.11
N ILE A 317 -16.27 -19.08 -63.45
CA ILE A 317 -17.74 -19.14 -63.39
C ILE A 317 -18.35 -18.93 -64.77
N ALA A 318 -17.90 -17.92 -65.53
CA ALA A 318 -18.40 -17.69 -66.89
C ALA A 318 -18.18 -18.90 -67.80
N ARG A 319 -17.02 -19.57 -67.70
CA ARG A 319 -16.73 -20.82 -68.42
C ARG A 319 -17.65 -21.96 -67.98
N HIS A 320 -17.87 -22.14 -66.67
CA HIS A 320 -18.72 -23.21 -66.15
C HIS A 320 -20.21 -23.00 -66.48
N VAL A 321 -20.72 -21.78 -66.35
CA VAL A 321 -22.09 -21.39 -66.76
C VAL A 321 -22.30 -21.65 -68.25
N LYS A 322 -21.34 -21.30 -69.11
CA LYS A 322 -21.40 -21.60 -70.56
C LYS A 322 -21.46 -23.11 -70.85
N GLN A 323 -20.75 -23.93 -70.07
CA GLN A 323 -20.80 -25.39 -70.20
C GLN A 323 -22.13 -25.97 -69.71
N LEU A 324 -22.66 -25.52 -68.57
CA LEU A 324 -23.99 -25.92 -68.08
C LEU A 324 -25.09 -25.53 -69.08
N ILE A 325 -25.02 -24.32 -69.65
CA ILE A 325 -25.95 -23.87 -70.71
C ILE A 325 -25.94 -24.86 -71.90
N ARG A 326 -24.76 -25.30 -72.34
CA ARG A 326 -24.61 -26.30 -73.42
C ARG A 326 -25.18 -27.66 -73.03
N ILE A 327 -24.89 -28.17 -71.83
CA ILE A 327 -25.42 -29.46 -71.34
C ILE A 327 -26.95 -29.42 -71.30
N GLY A 328 -27.57 -28.37 -70.75
CA GLY A 328 -29.02 -28.24 -70.73
C GLY A 328 -29.66 -28.10 -72.13
N VAL A 329 -28.95 -27.56 -73.12
CA VAL A 329 -29.41 -27.59 -74.53
C VAL A 329 -29.43 -29.01 -75.09
N ILE A 330 -28.43 -29.83 -74.75
CA ILE A 330 -28.36 -31.23 -75.19
C ILE A 330 -29.55 -32.02 -74.61
N HIS A 331 -29.75 -32.00 -73.29
CA HIS A 331 -30.93 -32.61 -72.65
C HIS A 331 -32.26 -32.12 -73.25
N TYR A 332 -32.42 -30.80 -73.45
CA TYR A 332 -33.63 -30.23 -74.06
C TYR A 332 -33.87 -30.76 -75.49
N SER A 333 -32.82 -30.96 -76.28
CA SER A 333 -32.91 -31.53 -77.63
C SER A 333 -33.25 -33.02 -77.64
N GLN A 334 -32.87 -33.74 -76.58
CA GLN A 334 -33.20 -35.15 -76.33
C GLN A 334 -34.58 -35.35 -75.67
N GLN A 335 -35.34 -34.27 -75.46
CA GLN A 335 -36.65 -34.25 -74.78
C GLN A 335 -36.57 -34.54 -73.25
N GLU A 336 -35.37 -34.52 -72.67
CA GLU A 336 -35.07 -34.63 -71.24
C GLU A 336 -35.25 -33.26 -70.57
N TYR A 337 -36.50 -32.81 -70.49
CA TYR A 337 -36.81 -31.42 -70.13
C TYR A 337 -36.61 -31.11 -68.64
N ASP A 338 -36.80 -32.07 -67.73
CA ASP A 338 -36.61 -31.86 -66.28
C ASP A 338 -35.11 -31.77 -65.95
N GLU A 339 -34.29 -32.58 -66.60
CA GLU A 339 -32.82 -32.55 -66.58
C GLU A 339 -32.30 -31.21 -67.11
N ALA A 340 -32.81 -30.75 -68.26
CA ALA A 340 -32.48 -29.45 -68.82
C ALA A 340 -32.81 -28.29 -67.86
N VAL A 341 -33.99 -28.33 -67.22
CA VAL A 341 -34.40 -27.35 -66.20
C VAL A 341 -33.47 -27.40 -64.99
N SER A 342 -33.09 -28.58 -64.51
CA SER A 342 -32.17 -28.75 -63.38
C SER A 342 -30.79 -28.13 -63.67
N VAL A 343 -30.19 -28.46 -64.81
CA VAL A 343 -28.87 -27.95 -65.22
C VAL A 343 -28.89 -26.43 -65.42
N TRP A 344 -29.94 -25.87 -66.03
CA TRP A 344 -30.07 -24.42 -66.17
C TRP A 344 -30.36 -23.70 -64.84
N LYS A 345 -31.08 -24.32 -63.90
CA LYS A 345 -31.24 -23.78 -62.54
C LYS A 345 -29.89 -23.71 -61.82
N GLN A 346 -29.04 -24.73 -61.95
CA GLN A 346 -27.67 -24.71 -61.40
C GLN A 346 -26.84 -23.56 -62.00
N ALA A 347 -26.91 -23.38 -63.32
CA ALA A 347 -26.26 -22.24 -63.99
C ALA A 347 -26.80 -20.88 -63.52
N LYS A 348 -28.11 -20.78 -63.27
CA LYS A 348 -28.79 -19.55 -62.83
C LYS A 348 -28.44 -19.15 -61.39
N VAL A 349 -28.06 -20.09 -60.53
CA VAL A 349 -27.52 -19.80 -59.19
C VAL A 349 -26.15 -19.11 -59.26
N LEU A 350 -25.35 -19.42 -60.29
CA LEU A 350 -24.01 -18.85 -60.50
C LEU A 350 -24.02 -17.54 -61.29
N ASP A 351 -24.99 -17.37 -62.19
CA ASP A 351 -25.23 -16.12 -62.93
C ASP A 351 -26.72 -15.68 -62.79
N PRO A 352 -27.09 -15.05 -61.65
CA PRO A 352 -28.45 -14.57 -61.42
C PRO A 352 -28.87 -13.45 -62.38
N GLY A 353 -27.93 -12.76 -63.03
CA GLY A 353 -28.21 -11.72 -64.03
C GLY A 353 -28.66 -12.28 -65.39
N ASN A 354 -28.37 -13.54 -65.69
CA ASN A 354 -28.59 -14.12 -67.02
C ASN A 354 -30.07 -14.24 -67.43
N GLU A 355 -30.57 -13.33 -68.27
CA GLU A 355 -31.95 -13.39 -68.77
C GLU A 355 -32.21 -14.61 -69.68
N GLN A 356 -31.20 -15.03 -70.45
CA GLN A 356 -31.35 -16.17 -71.36
C GLN A 356 -31.61 -17.48 -70.60
N LEU A 357 -30.92 -17.69 -69.46
CA LEU A 357 -31.20 -18.82 -68.57
C LEU A 357 -32.63 -18.78 -68.03
N SER A 358 -33.12 -17.62 -67.57
CA SER A 358 -34.50 -17.45 -67.11
C SER A 358 -35.52 -17.82 -68.21
N ALA A 359 -35.29 -17.35 -69.44
CA ALA A 359 -36.17 -17.63 -70.58
C ALA A 359 -36.17 -19.11 -70.98
N ARG A 360 -35.00 -19.78 -70.93
CA ARG A 360 -34.84 -21.21 -71.22
C ARG A 360 -35.53 -22.09 -70.18
N ILE A 361 -35.31 -21.82 -68.89
CA ILE A 361 -36.00 -22.50 -67.77
C ILE A 361 -37.51 -22.38 -67.95
N LYS A 362 -38.03 -21.15 -68.10
CA LYS A 362 -39.47 -20.87 -68.28
C LYS A 362 -40.07 -21.59 -69.49
N ARG A 363 -39.30 -21.76 -70.58
CA ARG A 363 -39.75 -22.51 -71.77
C ARG A 363 -39.85 -24.01 -71.48
N ALA A 364 -38.82 -24.62 -70.90
CA ALA A 364 -38.82 -26.06 -70.62
C ALA A 364 -39.84 -26.47 -69.57
N THR A 365 -40.01 -25.68 -68.49
CA THR A 365 -41.04 -25.95 -67.46
C THR A 365 -42.46 -25.95 -68.04
N ARG A 366 -42.77 -25.05 -68.99
CA ARG A 366 -44.07 -25.09 -69.71
C ARG A 366 -44.26 -26.34 -70.55
N VAL A 367 -43.19 -26.94 -71.07
CA VAL A 367 -43.25 -28.19 -71.83
C VAL A 367 -43.47 -29.38 -70.89
N THR A 368 -42.79 -29.44 -69.74
CA THR A 368 -43.01 -30.52 -68.75
C THR A 368 -44.41 -30.46 -68.15
N GLU A 369 -44.90 -29.27 -67.78
CA GLU A 369 -46.28 -29.05 -67.35
C GLU A 369 -47.30 -29.56 -68.39
N LYS A 370 -47.08 -29.25 -69.68
CA LYS A 370 -47.98 -29.71 -70.75
C LYS A 370 -47.92 -31.23 -70.93
N LEU A 371 -46.75 -31.84 -70.87
CA LEU A 371 -46.57 -33.29 -70.98
C LEU A 371 -47.17 -34.05 -69.80
N GLN A 372 -47.01 -33.53 -68.57
CA GLN A 372 -47.65 -34.09 -67.37
C GLN A 372 -49.18 -34.01 -67.48
N ASN A 373 -49.74 -32.87 -67.88
CA ASN A 373 -51.18 -32.70 -68.08
C ASN A 373 -51.77 -33.62 -69.18
N LEU A 374 -50.97 -34.02 -70.18
CA LEU A 374 -51.37 -35.00 -71.18
C LEU A 374 -51.30 -36.43 -70.61
N ARG A 375 -50.27 -36.75 -69.82
CA ARG A 375 -50.15 -38.05 -69.13
C ARG A 375 -51.25 -38.27 -68.10
N THR A 376 -51.63 -37.27 -67.30
CA THR A 376 -52.71 -37.38 -66.32
C THR A 376 -54.09 -37.49 -66.96
N LYS A 377 -54.32 -36.84 -68.11
CA LYS A 377 -55.56 -37.02 -68.89
C LYS A 377 -55.68 -38.39 -69.56
N ASN A 378 -54.57 -39.00 -69.96
CA ASN A 378 -54.58 -40.31 -70.65
C ASN A 378 -54.36 -41.50 -69.69
N GLY A 379 -53.86 -41.26 -68.47
CA GLY A 379 -53.51 -42.27 -67.47
C GLY A 379 -54.64 -42.64 -66.50
N ASN A 380 -55.89 -42.29 -66.82
CA ASN A 380 -57.06 -42.57 -66.00
C ASN A 380 -58.02 -43.53 -66.73
N PRO A 381 -57.65 -44.82 -66.92
CA PRO A 381 -58.61 -45.84 -67.31
C PRO A 381 -59.62 -46.03 -66.16
N GLN A 382 -60.89 -46.17 -66.53
CA GLN A 382 -61.97 -46.56 -65.60
C GLN A 382 -61.86 -48.04 -65.22
#